data_AF-A0A7X9DEX8-F1
#
_entry.id   AF-A0A7X9DEX8-F1
#
_cell.length_a   1.000
_cell.length_b   1.000
_cell.length_c   1.000
_cell.angle_alpha   90.00
_cell.angle_beta   90.00
_cell.angle_gamma   90.00
#
_symmetry.space_group_name_H-M   'P 1'
#
loop_
_entity.id
_entity.type
_entity.pdbx_description
1 polymer ?
#
loop_
_entity_poly.entity_id
_entity_poly.type
_entity_poly.pdbx_seq_one_letter_code
_entity_poly.pdbx_strand_id
1 'polypeptide(L)'
;MILPVQHTTVKPVLLEHTTRSSGITENRNDILAPMKRFKKELPVPQLGQQPNLSLEKVRIRQKEFYSHRGQVYEKLQNTSAAIASYQKASYYEPSDSNLYGQIKRLKIQSLTNLKA
;
A
#
# COMPACT_ATOMS: atom_id res chain seq x y z
N MET A 1 -34.90 -29.52 -53.63
CA MET A 1 -34.24 -30.60 -52.88
C MET A 1 -32.80 -30.19 -52.66
N ILE A 2 -32.42 -29.80 -51.45
CA ILE A 2 -31.06 -29.32 -51.11
C ILE A 2 -30.39 -30.44 -50.30
N LEU A 3 -29.23 -30.91 -50.76
CA LEU A 3 -28.44 -31.92 -50.05
C LEU A 3 -27.69 -31.28 -48.88
N PRO A 4 -27.61 -31.92 -47.70
CA PRO A 4 -26.87 -31.38 -46.56
C PRO A 4 -25.36 -31.53 -46.74
N VAL A 5 -24.62 -30.47 -46.39
CA VAL A 5 -23.15 -30.42 -46.39
C VAL A 5 -22.62 -31.23 -45.20
N GLN A 6 -21.72 -32.18 -45.45
CA GLN A 6 -21.06 -32.94 -44.39
C GLN A 6 -19.92 -32.12 -43.78
N HIS A 7 -20.02 -31.81 -42.49
CA HIS A 7 -18.91 -31.23 -41.73
C HIS A 7 -17.96 -32.35 -41.28
N THR A 8 -16.76 -32.40 -41.84
CA THR A 8 -15.68 -33.25 -41.35
C THR A 8 -15.04 -32.60 -40.12
N THR A 9 -15.29 -33.17 -38.94
CA THR A 9 -14.65 -32.76 -37.68
C THR A 9 -13.18 -33.17 -37.69
N VAL A 10 -12.29 -32.23 -38.01
CA VAL A 10 -10.84 -32.45 -37.87
C VAL A 10 -10.50 -32.35 -36.38
N LYS A 11 -10.18 -33.49 -35.75
CA LYS A 11 -9.64 -33.50 -34.39
C LYS A 11 -8.28 -32.81 -34.39
N PRO A 12 -8.01 -31.83 -33.51
CA PRO A 12 -6.68 -31.25 -33.44
C PRO A 12 -5.68 -32.31 -32.97
N VAL A 13 -4.59 -32.47 -33.73
CA VAL A 13 -3.43 -33.26 -33.32
C VAL A 13 -2.84 -32.58 -32.09
N LEU A 14 -3.00 -33.19 -30.92
CA LEU A 14 -2.25 -32.84 -29.72
C LEU A 14 -0.78 -33.22 -29.98
N LEU A 15 0.03 -32.24 -30.38
CA LEU A 15 1.48 -32.39 -30.40
C LEU A 15 1.94 -32.40 -28.93
N GLU A 16 2.16 -33.60 -28.39
CA GLU A 16 2.83 -33.76 -27.11
C GLU A 16 4.28 -33.32 -27.25
N HIS A 17 4.56 -32.06 -26.89
CA HIS A 17 5.92 -31.62 -26.65
C HIS A 17 6.38 -32.21 -25.31
N THR A 18 6.88 -33.44 -25.34
CA THR A 18 7.74 -33.99 -24.29
C THR A 18 8.92 -33.05 -24.08
N THR A 19 8.86 -32.18 -23.06
CA THR A 19 10.02 -31.46 -22.56
C THR A 19 10.84 -32.42 -21.72
N ARG A 20 11.61 -33.26 -22.41
CA ARG A 20 12.69 -34.05 -21.83
C ARG A 20 13.64 -33.05 -21.14
N SER A 21 13.67 -33.09 -19.82
CA SER A 21 14.66 -32.41 -18.97
C SER A 21 16.05 -32.88 -19.40
N SER A 22 16.68 -32.12 -20.29
CA SER A 22 18.10 -32.26 -20.60
C SER A 22 18.79 -31.16 -19.81
N GLY A 23 19.55 -31.55 -18.78
CA GLY A 23 20.43 -30.64 -18.07
C GLY A 23 21.42 -30.02 -19.04
N ILE A 24 21.30 -28.73 -19.29
CA ILE A 24 22.22 -27.99 -20.16
C ILE A 24 23.26 -27.30 -19.27
N THR A 25 24.50 -27.72 -19.43
CA THR A 25 25.71 -27.05 -18.94
C THR A 25 25.72 -25.60 -19.42
N GLU A 26 25.82 -24.65 -18.48
CA GLU A 26 25.91 -23.22 -18.78
C GLU A 26 27.23 -22.92 -19.50
N ASN A 27 27.19 -22.85 -20.83
CA ASN A 27 28.31 -22.39 -21.63
C ASN A 27 28.31 -20.84 -21.65
N ARG A 28 29.45 -20.21 -21.36
CA ARG A 28 29.60 -18.75 -21.21
C ARG A 28 29.32 -17.93 -22.48
N ASN A 29 29.16 -18.59 -23.63
CA ASN A 29 28.83 -17.97 -24.90
C ASN A 29 27.34 -18.10 -25.27
N ASP A 30 26.47 -18.51 -24.34
CA ASP A 30 25.04 -18.62 -24.61
C ASP A 30 24.41 -17.22 -24.76
N ILE A 31 24.24 -16.78 -26.02
CA ILE A 31 23.64 -15.50 -26.41
C ILE A 31 22.18 -15.41 -25.91
N LEU A 32 21.53 -16.55 -25.62
CA LEU A 32 20.19 -16.61 -25.05
C LEU A 32 20.15 -16.55 -23.51
N ALA A 33 21.31 -16.51 -22.83
CA ALA A 33 21.38 -16.42 -21.37
C ALA A 33 20.56 -15.23 -20.79
N PRO A 34 20.53 -14.03 -21.42
CA PRO A 34 19.67 -12.95 -20.96
C PRO A 34 18.18 -13.31 -21.05
N MET A 35 17.73 -13.90 -22.16
CA MET A 35 16.32 -14.30 -22.36
C MET A 35 15.87 -15.41 -21.41
N LYS A 36 16.76 -16.34 -21.05
CA LYS A 36 16.46 -17.39 -20.05
C LYS A 36 16.24 -16.81 -18.65
N ARG A 37 16.96 -15.73 -18.27
CA ARG A 37 16.72 -15.03 -17.00
C ARG A 37 15.33 -14.42 -16.92
N PHE A 38 14.78 -13.92 -18.03
CA PHE A 38 13.43 -13.35 -18.07
C PHE A 38 12.30 -14.38 -17.98
N LYS A 39 12.58 -15.66 -18.24
CA LYS A 39 11.61 -16.74 -17.98
C LYS A 39 11.47 -17.08 -16.50
N LYS A 40 12.45 -16.71 -15.67
CA LYS A 40 12.27 -16.72 -14.22
C LYS A 40 11.36 -15.53 -13.93
N GLU A 41 10.07 -15.81 -13.81
CA GLU A 41 9.01 -14.83 -13.59
C GLU A 41 9.54 -13.70 -12.71
N LEU A 42 9.52 -12.47 -13.23
CA LEU A 42 9.75 -11.33 -12.36
C LEU A 42 8.79 -11.48 -11.19
N PRO A 43 9.25 -11.34 -9.94
CA PRO A 43 8.38 -11.50 -8.79
C PRO A 43 7.16 -10.61 -9.01
N VAL A 44 5.99 -11.24 -9.16
CA VAL A 44 4.74 -10.50 -9.26
C VAL A 44 4.70 -9.63 -8.01
N PRO A 45 4.56 -8.30 -8.13
CA PRO A 45 4.38 -7.46 -6.96
C PRO A 45 3.17 -7.99 -6.23
N GLN A 46 3.38 -8.66 -5.09
CA GLN A 46 2.26 -9.14 -4.30
C GLN A 46 1.63 -7.88 -3.71
N LEU A 47 0.57 -7.42 -4.37
CA LEU A 47 -0.27 -6.33 -3.91
C LEU A 47 -0.90 -6.79 -2.58
N GLY A 48 -0.25 -6.46 -1.46
CA GLY A 48 -0.59 -6.98 -0.14
C GLY A 48 0.59 -7.51 0.68
N GLN A 49 1.78 -7.69 0.10
CA GLN A 49 3.01 -7.94 0.86
C GLN A 49 3.78 -6.63 1.11
N GLN A 50 3.07 -5.66 1.70
CA GLN A 50 3.75 -4.77 2.62
C GLN A 50 4.02 -5.59 3.89
N PRO A 51 5.15 -5.42 4.59
CA PRO A 51 5.35 -6.09 5.85
C PRO A 51 4.13 -5.79 6.73
N ASN A 52 3.73 -6.74 7.56
CA ASN A 52 2.97 -6.45 8.76
C ASN A 52 3.79 -5.45 9.62
N LEU A 53 3.89 -4.17 9.21
CA LEU A 53 3.93 -3.09 10.16
C LEU A 53 2.63 -3.30 10.91
N SER A 54 2.73 -3.94 12.09
CA SER A 54 1.60 -4.18 12.97
C SER A 54 0.69 -2.96 12.89
N LEU A 55 -0.60 -3.16 12.62
CA LEU A 55 -1.59 -2.09 12.47
C LEU A 55 -1.43 -1.01 13.56
N GLU A 56 -0.97 -1.43 14.73
CA GLU A 56 -0.50 -0.63 15.85
C GLU A 56 0.61 0.38 15.52
N LYS A 57 1.71 -0.02 14.86
CA LYS A 57 2.78 0.88 14.38
C LYS A 57 2.25 1.94 13.43
N VAL A 58 1.31 1.57 12.55
CA VAL A 58 0.68 2.51 11.63
C VAL A 58 -0.17 3.52 12.39
N ARG A 59 -0.97 3.05 13.35
CA ARG A 59 -1.77 3.91 14.26
C ARG A 59 -0.89 4.86 15.05
N ILE A 60 0.20 4.38 15.65
CA ILE A 60 1.16 5.20 16.41
C ILE A 60 1.76 6.30 15.52
N ARG A 61 2.24 5.95 14.33
CA ARG A 61 2.80 6.95 13.39
C ARG A 61 1.77 7.99 12.95
N GLN A 62 0.52 7.57 12.70
CA GLN A 62 -0.55 8.51 12.35
C GLN A 62 -0.86 9.46 13.53
N LYS A 63 -0.96 8.93 14.75
CA LYS A 63 -1.13 9.73 15.96
C LYS A 63 0.00 10.77 16.12
N GLU A 64 1.25 10.33 15.99
CA GLU A 64 2.43 11.20 16.13
C GLU A 64 2.45 12.28 15.04
N PHE A 65 2.18 11.92 13.79
CA PHE A 65 2.13 12.87 12.68
C PHE A 65 1.13 14.01 12.96
N TYR A 66 -0.11 13.67 13.34
CA TYR A 66 -1.13 14.66 13.63
C TYR A 66 -0.83 15.48 14.90
N SER A 67 -0.18 14.87 15.89
CA SER A 67 0.27 15.57 17.09
C SER A 67 1.32 16.64 16.77
N HIS A 68 2.38 16.27 16.03
CA HIS A 68 3.41 17.23 15.60
C HIS A 68 2.83 18.32 14.70
N ARG A 69 1.92 17.96 13.79
CA ARG A 69 1.23 18.95 12.95
C ARG A 69 0.43 19.95 13.79
N GLY A 70 -0.23 19.49 14.85
CA GLY A 70 -0.92 20.36 15.81
C GLY A 70 0.03 21.34 16.48
N GLN A 71 1.21 20.87 16.92
CA GLN A 71 2.25 21.72 17.51
C GLN A 71 2.78 22.76 16.53
N VAL A 72 2.97 22.39 15.25
CA VAL A 72 3.40 23.33 14.21
C VAL A 72 2.34 24.42 14.03
N TYR A 73 1.07 24.07 13.90
CA TYR A 73 0.00 25.06 13.78
C TYR A 73 -0.16 25.94 15.01
N GLU A 74 0.08 25.41 16.20
CA GLU A 74 0.09 26.18 17.44
C GLU A 74 1.21 27.24 17.43
N LYS A 75 2.41 26.88 16.97
CA LYS A 75 3.52 27.82 16.78
C LYS A 75 3.21 28.88 15.72
N LEU A 76 2.47 28.51 14.67
CA LEU A 76 1.97 29.42 13.65
C LEU A 76 0.77 30.27 14.10
N GLN A 77 0.36 30.17 15.38
CA GLN A 77 -0.82 30.83 15.95
C GLN A 77 -2.14 30.49 15.25
N ASN A 78 -2.16 29.42 14.45
CA ASN A 78 -3.38 28.92 13.82
C ASN A 78 -4.08 27.94 14.76
N THR A 79 -4.77 28.49 15.77
CA THR A 79 -5.44 27.72 16.83
C THR A 79 -6.48 26.74 16.27
N SER A 80 -7.22 27.12 15.23
CA SER A 80 -8.24 26.26 14.61
C SER A 80 -7.62 25.01 13.98
N ALA A 81 -6.57 25.19 13.14
CA ALA A 81 -5.87 24.08 12.51
C ALA A 81 -5.11 23.19 13.52
N ALA A 82 -4.62 23.80 14.62
CA ALA A 82 -4.00 23.07 15.72
C ALA A 82 -5.01 22.13 16.41
N ILE A 83 -6.18 22.65 16.78
CA ILE A 83 -7.27 21.86 17.39
C ILE A 83 -7.68 20.72 16.47
N ALA A 84 -7.93 20.99 15.19
CA ALA A 84 -8.33 19.96 14.22
C ALA A 84 -7.26 18.86 14.06
N SER A 85 -5.97 19.23 14.14
CA SER A 85 -4.87 18.26 14.08
C SER A 85 -4.79 17.41 15.34
N TYR A 86 -4.92 17.99 16.53
CA TYR A 86 -4.95 17.22 17.77
C TYR A 86 -6.18 16.31 17.87
N GLN A 87 -7.35 16.74 17.37
CA GLN A 87 -8.56 15.90 17.28
C GLN A 87 -8.35 14.69 16.36
N LYS A 88 -7.62 14.86 15.25
CA LYS A 88 -7.23 13.71 14.41
C LYS A 88 -6.27 12.78 15.14
N ALA A 89 -5.32 13.32 15.90
CA ALA A 89 -4.42 12.48 16.72
C ALA A 89 -5.20 11.66 17.77
N SER A 90 -6.20 12.26 18.44
CA SER A 90 -7.02 11.58 19.46
C SER A 90 -7.93 10.50 18.89
N TYR A 91 -8.24 10.55 17.60
CA TYR A 91 -8.95 9.46 16.92
C TYR A 91 -8.12 8.16 16.89
N TYR A 92 -6.79 8.29 16.75
CA TYR A 92 -5.89 7.15 16.72
C TYR A 92 -5.53 6.64 18.12
N GLU A 93 -5.42 7.53 19.10
CA GLU A 93 -5.19 7.17 20.51
C GLU A 93 -6.16 7.92 21.43
N PRO A 94 -7.37 7.38 21.66
CA PRO A 94 -8.38 8.05 22.50
C PRO A 94 -8.00 8.15 23.98
N SER A 95 -7.10 7.27 24.43
CA SER A 95 -6.64 7.19 25.83
C SER A 95 -5.53 8.21 26.16
N ASP A 96 -5.01 8.93 25.16
CA ASP A 96 -3.94 9.90 25.38
C ASP A 96 -4.50 11.20 26.01
N SER A 97 -4.36 11.28 27.34
CA SER A 97 -4.78 12.44 28.13
C SER A 97 -4.05 13.73 27.77
N ASN A 98 -2.82 13.65 27.23
CA ASN A 98 -2.05 14.81 26.81
C ASN A 98 -2.75 15.49 25.62
N LEU A 99 -3.13 14.74 24.59
CA LEU A 99 -3.85 15.28 23.43
C LEU A 99 -5.15 15.99 23.85
N TYR A 100 -5.90 15.39 24.77
CA TYR A 100 -7.12 16.00 25.29
C TYR A 100 -6.84 17.30 26.05
N GLY A 101 -5.77 17.33 26.86
CA GLY A 101 -5.29 18.53 27.54
C GLY A 101 -4.94 19.66 26.57
N GLN A 102 -4.22 19.35 25.48
CA GLN A 102 -3.87 20.31 24.44
C GLN A 102 -5.13 20.89 23.77
N ILE A 103 -6.09 20.05 23.38
CA ILE A 103 -7.35 20.48 22.76
C ILE A 103 -8.13 21.40 23.70
N LYS A 104 -8.27 21.01 24.98
CA LYS A 104 -9.01 21.79 25.98
C LYS A 104 -8.37 23.16 26.21
N ARG A 105 -7.04 23.20 26.38
CA ARG A 105 -6.28 24.45 26.56
C ARG A 105 -6.47 25.39 25.37
N LEU A 106 -6.29 24.89 24.15
CA LEU A 106 -6.43 25.70 22.94
C LEU A 106 -7.86 26.19 22.73
N LYS A 107 -8.87 25.37 23.07
CA LYS A 107 -10.27 25.79 23.00
C LYS A 107 -10.56 26.93 23.98
N ILE A 108 -10.07 26.84 25.22
CA ILE A 108 -10.18 27.93 26.20
C ILE A 108 -9.49 29.19 25.69
N GLN A 109 -8.26 29.07 25.19
CA GLN A 109 -7.50 30.20 24.64
C GLN A 109 -8.23 30.87 23.46
N SER A 110 -8.83 30.10 22.56
CA SER A 110 -9.61 30.65 21.45
C SER A 110 -10.84 31.43 21.94
N LEU A 111 -11.47 30.97 23.02
CA LEU A 111 -12.64 31.63 23.61
C LEU A 111 -12.27 32.90 24.38
N THR A 112 -11.10 32.95 25.02
CA THR A 112 -10.62 34.16 25.70
C THR A 112 -10.24 35.24 24.70
N ASN A 113 -9.58 34.86 23.60
CA ASN A 113 -9.16 35.81 22.57
C ASN A 113 -10.34 36.39 21.77
N LEU A 114 -11.50 35.72 21.74
CA LEU A 114 -12.71 36.23 21.10
C LEU A 114 -13.48 37.25 21.97
N LYS A 115 -13.19 37.29 23.27
CA LYS A 115 -13.87 38.16 24.25
C LYS A 115 -13.14 39.46 24.55
N ALA A 116 -11.92 39.63 24.02
CA ALA A 116 -11.10 40.82 24.15
C ALA A 116 -11.24 41.69 22.90
#